data_AF-A0ABD1LEZ7-F1
#
_entry.id   AF-A0ABD1LEZ7-F1
#
_cell.length_a   1.000
_cell.length_b   1.000
_cell.length_c   1.000
_cell.angle_alpha   90.00
_cell.angle_beta   90.00
_cell.angle_gamma   90.00
#
_symmetry.space_group_name_H-M   'P 1'
#
loop_
_entity.id
_entity.type
_entity.pdbx_description
1 polymer ?
#
loop_
_entity_poly.entity_id
_entity_poly.type
_entity_poly.pdbx_seq_one_letter_code
_entity_poly.pdbx_strand_id
1 'polypeptide(L)'
;MSSSGEAQALSPLGTDLKCDGYDGIFLIVSSLLFVLYLMLHAKKNLIRLCRGASYVVVSYYALLWLVTLLNLAWSFLQAWQCSPGKEVAWNLLSLFTASGMLCLEISLVAFLLKDNYMNGMEALAQSFLASGITVFVDTLLKALYVFGFGVPLFNRNVGSAQTIKWSLWIVHKLLLAAAYGFILFIQFSKWREKLPPRPAFYNYVAVMFLFSVITLLACGLAGIGAGLGNWLYDFTVLCYHSFYLPFLYVTFLADFFQEEDFLLDNAYYSEMKDAGFFDAEWE
;
A
#
# COMPACT_ATOMS: atom_id res chain seq x y z
N MET A 1 41.64 12.24 -55.50
CA MET A 1 41.96 12.78 -54.15
C MET A 1 41.24 14.11 -54.04
N SER A 2 40.23 14.37 -53.21
CA SER A 2 39.49 13.61 -52.19
C SER A 2 38.17 14.39 -52.02
N SER A 3 37.05 13.91 -52.56
CA SER A 3 35.93 13.34 -51.79
C SER A 3 35.68 14.01 -50.43
N SER A 4 34.83 15.03 -50.39
CA SER A 4 34.14 15.46 -49.17
C SER A 4 32.86 14.63 -49.06
N GLY A 5 32.96 13.55 -48.29
CA GLY A 5 31.91 12.55 -48.12
C GLY A 5 30.69 13.08 -47.37
N GLU A 6 29.54 12.64 -47.87
CA GLU A 6 28.31 12.49 -47.12
C GLU A 6 28.56 11.66 -45.86
N ALA A 7 28.10 12.17 -44.72
CA ALA A 7 27.86 11.37 -43.53
C ALA A 7 26.48 11.74 -42.96
N GLN A 8 25.44 11.27 -43.66
CA GLN A 8 24.23 10.86 -42.98
C GLN A 8 24.56 9.63 -42.12
N ALA A 9 24.47 9.78 -40.80
CA ALA A 9 24.27 8.67 -39.87
C ALA A 9 23.57 9.24 -38.62
N LEU A 10 22.23 9.17 -38.59
CA LEU A 10 21.50 8.28 -37.69
C LEU A 10 21.85 8.48 -36.20
N SER A 11 21.04 9.26 -35.49
CA SER A 11 20.43 8.87 -34.20
C SER A 11 19.51 9.97 -33.63
N PRO A 12 18.18 9.89 -33.82
CA PRO A 12 17.23 10.31 -32.81
C PRO A 12 16.58 9.11 -32.10
N LEU A 13 17.09 7.89 -32.32
CA LEU A 13 16.52 6.64 -31.81
C LEU A 13 17.20 6.15 -30.51
N GLY A 14 17.54 7.07 -29.60
CA GLY A 14 18.25 6.76 -28.35
C GLY A 14 17.57 7.26 -27.08
N THR A 15 16.59 8.16 -27.19
CA THR A 15 15.97 8.84 -26.03
C THR A 15 14.48 8.60 -25.86
N ASP A 16 13.79 8.06 -26.86
CA ASP A 16 12.35 7.76 -26.77
C ASP A 16 12.03 6.39 -26.16
N LEU A 17 13.01 5.49 -26.02
CA LEU A 17 12.78 4.14 -25.49
C LEU A 17 12.62 4.07 -23.96
N LYS A 18 12.63 5.20 -23.25
CA LYS A 18 12.65 5.22 -21.77
C LYS A 18 11.27 5.47 -21.13
N CYS A 19 10.24 5.70 -21.94
CA CYS A 19 8.86 5.86 -21.49
C CYS A 19 7.96 4.65 -21.81
N ASP A 20 8.47 3.64 -22.53
CA ASP A 20 7.83 2.34 -22.78
C ASP A 20 8.74 1.22 -22.24
N GLY A 21 8.31 0.11 -21.65
CA GLY A 21 6.97 -0.44 -21.56
C GLY A 21 7.00 -1.93 -21.16
N TYR A 22 7.98 -2.37 -20.33
CA TYR A 22 8.00 -3.75 -19.79
C TYR A 22 7.59 -3.78 -18.30
N ASP A 23 8.17 -2.90 -17.48
CA ASP A 23 7.77 -2.73 -16.07
C ASP A 23 6.30 -2.31 -15.94
N GLY A 24 5.82 -1.47 -16.86
CA GLY A 24 4.43 -0.98 -16.89
C GLY A 24 3.41 -2.09 -17.18
N ILE A 25 3.70 -3.01 -18.10
CA ILE A 25 2.80 -4.14 -18.42
C ILE A 25 2.60 -5.02 -17.20
N PHE A 26 3.69 -5.36 -16.49
CA PHE A 26 3.60 -6.16 -15.28
C PHE A 26 2.72 -5.49 -14.22
N LEU A 27 2.91 -4.19 -13.98
CA LEU A 27 2.10 -3.41 -13.02
C LEU A 27 0.62 -3.36 -13.40
N ILE A 28 0.31 -3.16 -14.68
CA ILE A 28 -1.06 -3.16 -15.19
C ILE A 28 -1.70 -4.53 -15.01
N VAL A 29 -1.01 -5.61 -15.40
CA VAL A 29 -1.51 -6.98 -15.29
C VAL A 29 -1.74 -7.35 -13.81
N SER A 30 -0.79 -7.06 -12.92
CA SER A 30 -0.94 -7.35 -11.48
C SER A 30 -2.11 -6.57 -10.87
N SER A 31 -2.25 -5.29 -11.21
CA SER A 31 -3.34 -4.45 -10.71
C SER A 31 -4.71 -4.91 -11.24
N LEU A 32 -4.79 -5.25 -12.54
CA LEU A 32 -6.01 -5.79 -13.15
C LEU A 32 -6.42 -7.13 -12.53
N LEU A 33 -5.45 -8.03 -12.35
CA LEU A 33 -5.70 -9.34 -11.75
C LEU A 33 -6.26 -9.18 -10.33
N PHE A 34 -5.71 -8.26 -9.54
CA PHE A 34 -6.22 -8.01 -8.20
C PHE A 34 -7.62 -7.39 -8.19
N VAL A 35 -7.91 -6.42 -9.07
CA VAL A 35 -9.26 -5.85 -9.22
C VAL A 35 -10.26 -6.90 -9.68
N LEU A 36 -9.90 -7.76 -10.64
CA LEU A 36 -10.74 -8.87 -11.09
C LEU A 36 -11.00 -9.86 -9.95
N TYR A 37 -9.96 -10.20 -9.18
CA TYR A 37 -10.08 -11.07 -8.01
C TYR A 37 -11.07 -10.49 -6.99
N LEU A 38 -10.94 -9.20 -6.66
CA LEU A 38 -11.87 -8.49 -5.78
C LEU A 38 -13.28 -8.44 -6.35
N MET A 39 -13.45 -8.18 -7.65
CA MET A 39 -14.76 -8.16 -8.32
C MET A 39 -15.46 -9.52 -8.27
N LEU A 40 -14.73 -10.61 -8.55
CA LEU A 40 -15.26 -11.97 -8.52
C LEU A 40 -15.72 -12.36 -7.11
N HIS A 41 -14.95 -11.96 -6.09
CA HIS A 41 -15.31 -12.19 -4.69
C HIS A 41 -16.24 -11.11 -4.13
N ALA A 42 -16.52 -10.02 -4.86
CA ALA A 42 -17.27 -8.88 -4.35
C ALA A 42 -18.67 -9.26 -3.92
N LYS A 43 -19.38 -10.07 -4.72
CA LYS A 43 -20.75 -10.51 -4.38
C LYS A 43 -20.76 -11.34 -3.09
N LYS A 44 -19.80 -12.27 -2.94
CA LYS A 44 -19.67 -13.10 -1.74
C LYS A 44 -19.32 -12.25 -0.52
N ASN A 45 -18.36 -11.35 -0.67
CA ASN A 45 -17.91 -10.45 0.38
C ASN A 45 -18.99 -9.42 0.76
N LEU A 46 -19.77 -8.90 -0.19
CA LEU A 46 -20.88 -7.98 0.07
C LEU A 46 -22.03 -8.66 0.81
N ILE A 47 -22.40 -9.89 0.42
CA ILE A 47 -23.41 -10.65 1.16
C ILE A 47 -22.97 -10.91 2.60
N ARG A 48 -21.68 -11.22 2.80
CA ARG A 48 -21.07 -11.36 4.14
C ARG A 48 -21.11 -10.03 4.91
N LEU A 49 -20.73 -8.93 4.26
CA LEU A 49 -20.75 -7.59 4.83
C LEU A 49 -22.18 -7.18 5.28
N CYS A 50 -23.20 -7.53 4.51
CA CYS A 50 -24.59 -7.21 4.83
C CYS A 50 -25.20 -8.04 5.97
N ARG A 51 -24.66 -9.23 6.28
CA ARG A 51 -25.28 -10.15 7.26
C ARG A 51 -24.78 -10.00 8.69
N GLY A 52 -23.62 -9.38 8.89
CA GLY A 52 -23.08 -9.23 10.25
C GLY A 52 -21.74 -8.52 10.34
N ALA A 53 -21.26 -7.87 9.27
CA ALA A 53 -19.97 -7.22 9.37
C ALA A 53 -20.00 -5.97 10.23
N SER A 54 -18.97 -5.85 11.03
CA SER A 54 -18.68 -4.63 11.76
C SER A 54 -18.45 -3.46 10.79
N TYR A 55 -18.86 -2.25 11.20
CA TYR A 55 -18.59 -1.01 10.45
C TYR A 55 -17.09 -0.81 10.14
N VAL A 56 -16.23 -1.45 10.94
CA VAL A 56 -14.78 -1.56 10.77
C VAL A 56 -14.43 -2.25 9.46
N VAL A 57 -14.86 -3.51 9.29
CA VAL A 57 -14.52 -4.33 8.12
C VAL A 57 -15.11 -3.71 6.85
N VAL A 58 -16.31 -3.13 6.94
CA VAL A 58 -16.93 -2.37 5.84
C VAL A 58 -16.06 -1.19 5.40
N SER A 59 -15.58 -0.38 6.35
CA SER A 59 -14.76 0.80 6.06
C SER A 59 -13.42 0.41 5.44
N TYR A 60 -12.73 -0.60 5.96
CA TYR A 60 -11.48 -1.10 5.39
C TYR A 60 -11.66 -1.70 4.00
N TYR A 61 -12.74 -2.45 3.78
CA TYR A 61 -13.05 -2.99 2.47
C TYR A 61 -13.33 -1.88 1.44
N ALA A 62 -14.07 -0.83 1.83
CA ALA A 62 -14.31 0.34 0.98
C ALA A 62 -13.01 1.10 0.65
N LEU A 63 -12.14 1.31 1.64
CA LEU A 63 -10.83 1.93 1.44
C LEU A 63 -9.94 1.07 0.54
N LEU A 64 -9.94 -0.25 0.71
CA LEU A 64 -9.22 -1.17 -0.15
C LEU A 64 -9.71 -1.04 -1.60
N TRP A 65 -11.01 -1.00 -1.85
CA TRP A 65 -11.58 -0.76 -3.17
C TRP A 65 -11.14 0.58 -3.77
N LEU A 66 -11.20 1.66 -2.98
CA LEU A 66 -10.78 2.97 -3.44
C LEU A 66 -9.29 2.98 -3.83
N VAL A 67 -8.42 2.44 -2.97
CA VAL A 67 -6.96 2.44 -3.20
C VAL A 67 -6.58 1.50 -4.34
N THR A 68 -7.27 0.38 -4.51
CA THR A 68 -7.04 -0.53 -5.64
C THR A 68 -7.42 0.10 -6.98
N LEU A 69 -8.53 0.83 -7.04
CA LEU A 69 -8.90 1.59 -8.23
C LEU A 69 -7.92 2.73 -8.51
N LEU A 70 -7.44 3.43 -7.48
CA LEU A 70 -6.38 4.44 -7.63
C LEU A 70 -5.08 3.81 -8.14
N ASN A 71 -4.66 2.67 -7.60
CA ASN A 71 -3.47 1.94 -8.04
C ASN A 71 -3.58 1.44 -9.48
N LEU A 72 -4.78 0.99 -9.87
CA LEU A 72 -5.08 0.61 -11.24
C LEU A 72 -4.97 1.83 -12.18
N ALA A 73 -5.57 2.96 -11.81
CA ALA A 73 -5.46 4.20 -12.56
C ALA A 73 -4.01 4.69 -12.66
N TRP A 74 -3.25 4.63 -11.56
CA TRP A 74 -1.83 4.96 -11.52
C TRP A 74 -1.03 4.08 -12.49
N SER A 75 -1.32 2.78 -12.53
CA SER A 75 -0.67 1.82 -13.42
C SER A 75 -0.99 2.06 -14.90
N PHE A 76 -2.25 2.36 -15.25
CA PHE A 76 -2.64 2.67 -16.63
C PHE A 76 -2.11 4.00 -17.13
N LEU A 77 -2.00 4.99 -16.24
CA LEU A 77 -1.69 6.37 -16.59
C LEU A 77 -0.20 6.69 -16.45
N GLN A 78 0.68 5.69 -16.34
CA GLN A 78 2.13 5.88 -16.25
C GLN A 78 2.70 6.71 -17.41
N ALA A 79 2.12 6.59 -18.61
CA ALA A 79 2.51 7.40 -19.77
C ALA A 79 2.34 8.92 -19.56
N TRP A 80 1.51 9.35 -18.59
CA TRP A 80 1.37 10.78 -18.27
C TRP A 80 2.63 11.37 -17.64
N GLN A 81 3.56 10.56 -17.13
CA GLN A 81 4.87 11.02 -16.66
C GLN A 81 5.69 11.71 -17.76
N CYS A 82 5.52 11.28 -19.01
CA CYS A 82 6.30 11.75 -20.16
C CYS A 82 5.51 12.69 -21.07
N SER A 83 4.23 12.95 -20.77
CA SER A 83 3.38 13.80 -21.60
C SER A 83 3.47 15.27 -21.13
N PRO A 84 3.95 16.21 -21.98
CA PRO A 84 3.96 17.61 -21.63
C PRO A 84 2.53 18.10 -21.33
N GLY A 85 2.38 18.89 -20.27
CA GLY A 85 1.08 19.44 -19.83
C GLY A 85 0.21 18.53 -18.95
N LYS A 86 0.61 17.27 -18.70
CA LYS A 86 -0.12 16.34 -17.80
C LYS A 86 0.55 16.14 -16.43
N GLU A 87 1.62 16.87 -16.15
CA GLU A 87 2.43 16.74 -14.93
C GLU A 87 1.60 16.94 -13.65
N VAL A 88 0.70 17.93 -13.64
CA VAL A 88 -0.17 18.20 -12.49
C VAL A 88 -1.09 17.00 -12.21
N ALA A 89 -1.71 16.45 -13.25
CA ALA A 89 -2.59 15.30 -13.12
C ALA A 89 -1.84 14.04 -12.67
N TRP A 90 -0.63 13.81 -13.20
CA TRP A 90 0.24 12.72 -12.77
C TRP A 90 0.64 12.83 -11.30
N ASN A 91 1.04 14.03 -10.88
CA ASN A 91 1.45 14.31 -9.52
C ASN A 91 0.29 14.16 -8.53
N LEU A 92 -0.91 14.66 -8.88
CA LEU A 92 -2.11 14.47 -8.06
C LEU A 92 -2.47 12.98 -7.93
N LEU A 93 -2.52 12.25 -9.04
CA LEU A 93 -2.83 10.83 -9.04
C LEU A 93 -1.83 10.03 -8.20
N SER A 94 -0.54 10.31 -8.35
CA SER A 94 0.52 9.66 -7.56
C SER A 94 0.43 10.00 -6.08
N LEU A 95 0.11 11.24 -5.75
CA LEU A 95 -0.05 11.71 -4.38
C LEU A 95 -1.25 11.06 -3.68
N PHE A 96 -2.41 10.99 -4.35
CA PHE A 96 -3.60 10.29 -3.84
C PHE A 96 -3.37 8.78 -3.71
N THR A 97 -2.69 8.16 -4.68
CA THR A 97 -2.41 6.71 -4.63
C THR A 97 -1.47 6.40 -3.46
N ALA A 98 -0.39 7.17 -3.31
CA ALA A 98 0.57 7.00 -2.22
C ALA A 98 -0.05 7.26 -0.84
N SER A 99 -0.89 8.29 -0.70
CA SER A 99 -1.59 8.59 0.56
C SER A 99 -2.61 7.52 0.91
N GLY A 100 -3.34 7.00 -0.07
CA GLY A 100 -4.28 5.90 0.10
C GLY A 100 -3.60 4.61 0.60
N MET A 101 -2.48 4.23 -0.02
CA MET A 101 -1.71 3.05 0.41
C MET A 101 -1.16 3.20 1.83
N LEU A 102 -0.59 4.38 2.15
CA LEU A 102 -0.08 4.69 3.48
C LEU A 102 -1.19 4.78 4.53
N CYS A 103 -2.38 5.25 4.15
CA CYS A 103 -3.55 5.27 5.02
C CYS A 103 -3.95 3.85 5.41
N LEU A 104 -4.08 2.94 4.46
CA LEU A 104 -4.33 1.52 4.74
C LEU A 104 -3.24 0.92 5.63
N GLU A 105 -1.99 1.29 5.40
CA GLU A 105 -0.82 0.79 6.13
C GLU A 105 -0.89 1.16 7.62
N ILE A 106 -1.03 2.47 7.90
CA ILE A 106 -0.98 3.00 9.27
C ILE A 106 -2.28 2.72 10.02
N SER A 107 -3.44 2.85 9.37
CA SER A 107 -4.74 2.61 10.02
C SER A 107 -4.85 1.17 10.52
N LEU A 108 -4.43 0.21 9.70
CA LEU A 108 -4.48 -1.20 10.04
C LEU A 108 -3.56 -1.55 11.20
N VAL A 109 -2.31 -1.07 11.17
CA VAL A 109 -1.37 -1.27 12.28
C VAL A 109 -1.90 -0.61 13.56
N ALA A 110 -2.42 0.61 13.47
CA ALA A 110 -2.98 1.33 14.61
C ALA A 110 -4.21 0.63 15.20
N PHE A 111 -5.07 0.06 14.36
CA PHE A 111 -6.24 -0.71 14.78
C PHE A 111 -5.83 -2.00 15.51
N LEU A 112 -4.92 -2.78 14.94
CA LEU A 112 -4.45 -4.05 15.52
C LEU A 112 -3.68 -3.87 16.83
N LEU A 113 -3.02 -2.72 17.02
CA LEU A 113 -2.39 -2.37 18.29
C LEU A 113 -3.39 -1.95 19.39
N LYS A 114 -4.61 -1.53 19.01
CA LYS A 114 -5.64 -1.02 19.94
C LYS A 114 -6.64 -2.07 20.43
N ASP A 115 -6.61 -3.28 19.90
CA ASP A 115 -7.62 -4.34 20.06
C ASP A 115 -7.83 -4.88 21.49
N ASN A 116 -7.18 -4.30 22.52
CA ASN A 116 -7.20 -4.81 23.89
C ASN A 116 -8.09 -4.03 24.89
N TYR A 117 -8.66 -2.87 24.55
CA TYR A 117 -9.26 -2.00 25.59
C TYR A 117 -10.59 -1.29 25.28
N MET A 118 -11.11 -1.30 24.05
CA MET A 118 -12.24 -0.44 23.66
C MET A 118 -13.29 -1.17 22.81
N ASN A 119 -14.54 -0.71 22.86
CA ASN A 119 -15.58 -1.17 21.95
C ASN A 119 -15.12 -0.93 20.50
N GLY A 120 -15.19 -1.95 19.62
CA GLY A 120 -14.46 -1.97 18.34
C GLY A 120 -14.71 -0.76 17.43
N MET A 121 -15.90 -0.15 17.50
CA MET A 121 -16.25 1.05 16.75
C MET A 121 -15.48 2.31 17.21
N GLU A 122 -15.31 2.51 18.52
CA GLU A 122 -14.61 3.67 19.08
C GLU A 122 -13.10 3.52 18.91
N ALA A 123 -12.58 2.29 19.10
CA ALA A 123 -11.20 1.94 18.80
C ALA A 123 -10.86 2.25 17.32
N LEU A 124 -11.74 1.85 16.41
CA LEU A 124 -11.63 2.13 14.99
C LEU A 124 -11.63 3.62 14.70
N ALA A 125 -12.68 4.35 15.11
CA ALA A 125 -12.83 5.75 14.79
C ALA A 125 -11.61 6.56 15.25
N GLN A 126 -11.08 6.25 16.43
CA GLN A 126 -9.86 6.88 16.93
C GLN A 126 -8.61 6.44 16.17
N SER A 127 -8.48 5.16 15.79
CA SER A 127 -7.33 4.68 15.01
C SER A 127 -7.31 5.31 13.62
N PHE A 128 -8.46 5.39 12.96
CA PHE A 128 -8.65 5.99 11.65
C PHE A 128 -8.46 7.50 11.68
N LEU A 129 -8.93 8.18 12.74
CA LEU A 129 -8.68 9.60 12.95
C LEU A 129 -7.18 9.87 13.14
N ALA A 130 -6.50 9.10 14.00
CA ALA A 130 -5.07 9.25 14.23
C ALA A 130 -4.26 8.99 12.95
N SER A 131 -4.53 7.88 12.25
CA SER A 131 -3.87 7.58 10.97
C SER A 131 -4.20 8.62 9.91
N GLY A 132 -5.44 9.11 9.87
CA GLY A 132 -5.90 10.13 8.93
C GLY A 132 -5.14 11.45 9.12
N ILE A 133 -4.91 11.87 10.37
CA ILE A 133 -4.08 13.04 10.68
C ILE A 133 -2.65 12.82 10.20
N THR A 134 -2.05 11.66 10.50
CA THR A 134 -0.68 11.33 10.07
C THR A 134 -0.55 11.36 8.54
N VAL A 135 -1.49 10.72 7.83
CA VAL A 135 -1.53 10.69 6.36
C VAL A 135 -1.75 12.08 5.81
N PHE A 136 -2.62 12.89 6.41
CA PHE A 136 -2.89 14.26 5.96
C PHE A 136 -1.64 15.13 6.06
N VAL A 137 -0.91 15.07 7.18
CA VAL A 137 0.35 15.80 7.36
C VAL A 137 1.40 15.34 6.34
N ASP A 138 1.57 14.04 6.14
CA ASP A 138 2.49 13.49 5.12
C ASP A 138 2.11 13.92 3.69
N THR A 139 0.82 13.89 3.39
CA THR A 139 0.27 14.28 2.08
C THR A 139 0.45 15.77 1.83
N LEU A 140 0.18 16.61 2.83
CA LEU A 140 0.34 18.07 2.75
C LEU A 140 1.82 18.44 2.59
N LEU A 141 2.72 17.77 3.31
CA LEU A 141 4.16 17.95 3.15
C LEU A 141 4.58 17.61 1.71
N LYS A 142 4.16 16.46 1.19
CA LYS A 142 4.45 16.06 -0.20
C LYS A 142 3.86 17.04 -1.21
N ALA A 143 2.63 17.51 -1.00
CA ALA A 143 1.98 18.49 -1.87
C ALA A 143 2.74 19.82 -1.89
N LEU A 144 3.20 20.31 -0.74
CA LEU A 144 4.01 21.53 -0.64
C LEU A 144 5.33 21.40 -1.41
N TYR A 145 6.01 20.26 -1.28
CA TYR A 145 7.25 20.02 -2.03
C TYR A 145 7.03 19.89 -3.54
N VAL A 146 5.96 19.22 -3.97
CA VAL A 146 5.66 19.07 -5.40
C VAL A 146 5.16 20.37 -6.03
N PHE A 147 4.12 20.98 -5.46
CA PHE A 147 3.41 22.12 -6.06
C PHE A 147 3.98 23.47 -5.64
N GLY A 148 4.52 23.58 -4.42
CA GLY A 148 5.12 24.82 -3.91
C GLY A 148 6.58 24.98 -4.34
N PHE A 149 7.39 23.94 -4.11
CA PHE A 149 8.82 23.97 -4.42
C PHE A 149 9.18 23.38 -5.80
N GLY A 150 8.21 22.83 -6.54
CA GLY A 150 8.45 22.26 -7.87
C GLY A 150 9.34 21.02 -7.86
N VAL A 151 9.47 20.31 -6.73
CA VAL A 151 10.33 19.13 -6.62
C VAL A 151 9.59 17.92 -7.25
N PRO A 152 10.15 17.27 -8.28
CA PRO A 152 9.51 16.18 -9.00
C PRO A 152 9.63 14.87 -8.21
N LEU A 153 8.88 14.77 -7.11
CA LEU A 153 8.89 13.62 -6.19
C LEU A 153 8.47 12.31 -6.88
N PHE A 154 7.52 12.38 -7.82
CA PHE A 154 6.92 11.23 -8.51
C PHE A 154 7.42 11.04 -9.95
N ASN A 155 8.34 11.89 -10.43
CA ASN A 155 8.90 11.74 -11.76
C ASN A 155 10.15 10.85 -11.68
N ARG A 156 10.22 9.84 -12.56
CA ARG A 156 11.29 8.85 -12.65
C ARG A 156 12.45 9.33 -13.55
N ASN A 157 12.19 10.29 -14.43
CA ASN A 157 13.13 10.78 -15.46
C ASN A 157 14.03 11.94 -15.02
N VAL A 158 13.90 12.42 -13.78
CA VAL A 158 14.74 13.52 -13.31
C VAL A 158 16.02 12.93 -12.72
N GLY A 159 17.15 13.29 -13.32
CA GLY A 159 18.46 12.71 -13.03
C GLY A 159 18.83 12.71 -11.55
N SER A 160 19.79 11.86 -11.18
CA SER A 160 20.31 11.62 -9.82
C SER A 160 20.75 12.86 -9.03
N ALA A 161 20.73 14.05 -9.62
CA ALA A 161 21.23 15.30 -9.06
C ALA A 161 20.30 15.97 -8.02
N GLN A 162 19.09 15.47 -7.79
CA GLN A 162 18.14 16.12 -6.88
C GLN A 162 18.22 15.53 -5.46
N THR A 163 19.27 15.93 -4.73
CA THR A 163 19.55 15.55 -3.33
C THR A 163 18.33 15.72 -2.39
N ILE A 164 17.51 16.74 -2.64
CA ILE A 164 16.29 17.03 -1.85
C ILE A 164 15.25 15.91 -1.99
N LYS A 165 15.03 15.36 -3.20
CA LYS A 165 14.09 14.26 -3.44
C LYS A 165 14.50 13.04 -2.59
N TRP A 166 15.75 12.62 -2.72
CA TRP A 166 16.26 11.44 -2.03
C TRP A 166 16.28 11.63 -0.51
N SER A 167 16.62 12.82 -0.02
CA SER A 167 16.57 13.14 1.42
C SER A 167 15.15 12.96 1.99
N LEU A 168 14.12 13.48 1.30
CA LEU A 168 12.73 13.31 1.72
C LEU A 168 12.30 11.84 1.75
N TRP A 169 12.65 11.07 0.71
CA TRP A 169 12.35 9.64 0.65
C TRP A 169 13.09 8.84 1.73
N ILE A 170 14.35 9.20 2.03
CA ILE A 170 15.15 8.59 3.10
C ILE A 170 14.47 8.84 4.46
N VAL A 171 14.14 10.09 4.78
CA VAL A 171 13.47 10.42 6.07
C VAL A 171 12.16 9.67 6.22
N HIS A 172 11.35 9.64 5.15
CA HIS A 172 10.07 8.93 5.15
C HIS A 172 10.24 7.43 5.39
N LYS A 173 11.16 6.77 4.66
CA LYS A 173 11.40 5.32 4.80
C LYS A 173 12.12 4.97 6.10
N LEU A 174 12.96 5.86 6.62
CA LEU A 174 13.57 5.71 7.93
C LEU A 174 12.51 5.74 9.03
N LEU A 175 11.53 6.65 8.95
CA LEU A 175 10.45 6.73 9.93
C LEU A 175 9.58 5.47 9.91
N LEU A 176 9.23 4.96 8.72
CA LEU A 176 8.51 3.68 8.60
C LEU A 176 9.34 2.49 9.13
N ALA A 177 10.62 2.39 8.76
CA ALA A 177 11.51 1.35 9.27
C ALA A 177 11.67 1.42 10.79
N ALA A 178 11.77 2.62 11.37
CA ALA A 178 11.85 2.81 12.82
C ALA A 178 10.53 2.40 13.50
N ALA A 179 9.37 2.75 12.94
CA ALA A 179 8.07 2.35 13.48
C ALA A 179 7.90 0.81 13.48
N TYR A 180 8.17 0.15 12.36
CA TYR A 180 8.08 -1.31 12.29
C TYR A 180 9.15 -2.01 13.13
N GLY A 181 10.37 -1.49 13.14
CA GLY A 181 11.46 -1.99 13.97
C GLY A 181 11.14 -1.86 15.46
N PHE A 182 10.47 -0.79 15.88
CA PHE A 182 10.00 -0.60 17.24
C PHE A 182 8.93 -1.64 17.62
N ILE A 183 7.98 -1.94 16.74
CA ILE A 183 6.97 -2.99 16.98
C ILE A 183 7.64 -4.36 17.14
N LEU A 184 8.59 -4.72 16.27
CA LEU A 184 9.38 -5.96 16.40
C LEU A 184 10.20 -5.97 17.68
N PHE A 185 10.78 -4.85 18.08
CA PHE A 185 11.55 -4.75 19.33
C PHE A 185 10.67 -5.01 20.55
N ILE A 186 9.44 -4.48 20.58
CA ILE A 186 8.47 -4.75 21.67
C ILE A 186 8.16 -6.25 21.76
N GLN A 187 8.08 -6.95 20.63
CA GLN A 187 7.82 -8.40 20.60
C GLN A 187 8.88 -9.22 21.34
N PHE A 188 10.16 -8.86 21.22
CA PHE A 188 11.26 -9.53 21.93
C PHE A 188 11.44 -9.01 23.36
N SER A 189 10.74 -7.94 23.73
CA SER A 189 10.79 -7.34 25.06
C SER A 189 9.74 -7.94 25.99
N LYS A 190 9.86 -7.64 27.28
CA LYS A 190 8.89 -8.01 28.33
C LYS A 190 7.50 -7.38 28.13
N TRP A 191 7.36 -6.47 27.16
CA TRP A 191 6.14 -5.73 26.84
C TRP A 191 5.28 -6.42 25.78
N ARG A 192 5.64 -7.65 25.37
CA ARG A 192 4.90 -8.46 24.40
C ARG A 192 3.42 -8.63 24.75
N GLU A 193 3.07 -8.64 26.04
CA GLU A 193 1.68 -8.79 26.51
C GLU A 193 0.74 -7.67 26.02
N LYS A 194 1.28 -6.53 25.57
CA LYS A 194 0.50 -5.44 24.97
C LYS A 194 0.25 -5.58 23.47
N LEU A 195 0.91 -6.52 22.80
CA LEU A 195 0.77 -6.73 21.35
C LEU A 195 -0.28 -7.79 21.04
N PRO A 196 -0.92 -7.75 19.85
CA PRO A 196 -1.92 -8.74 19.47
C PRO A 196 -1.28 -10.16 19.43
N PRO A 197 -1.99 -11.21 19.86
CA PRO A 197 -1.46 -12.57 19.87
C PRO A 197 -1.41 -13.24 18.49
N ARG A 198 -1.72 -12.52 17.40
CA ARG A 198 -1.86 -13.07 16.04
C ARG A 198 -0.51 -13.25 15.34
N PRO A 199 -0.09 -14.47 14.95
CA PRO A 199 1.19 -14.70 14.27
C PRO A 199 1.27 -14.01 12.89
N ALA A 200 0.15 -13.90 12.18
CA ALA A 200 0.08 -13.22 10.87
C ALA A 200 0.47 -11.73 10.95
N PHE A 201 0.14 -11.04 12.05
CA PHE A 201 0.51 -9.64 12.26
C PHE A 201 2.03 -9.45 12.34
N TYR A 202 2.74 -10.34 13.04
CA TYR A 202 4.20 -10.24 13.16
C TYR A 202 4.90 -10.54 11.84
N ASN A 203 4.40 -11.51 11.07
CA ASN A 203 4.91 -11.78 9.73
C ASN A 203 4.72 -10.56 8.81
N TYR A 204 3.55 -9.91 8.87
CA TYR A 204 3.30 -8.66 8.16
C TYR A 204 4.30 -7.55 8.56
N VAL A 205 4.43 -7.28 9.87
CA VAL A 205 5.34 -6.26 10.39
C VAL A 205 6.80 -6.55 9.99
N ALA A 206 7.23 -7.80 10.01
CA ALA A 206 8.57 -8.21 9.60
C ALA A 206 8.81 -7.98 8.10
N VAL A 207 7.86 -8.36 7.24
CA VAL A 207 7.94 -8.12 5.78
C VAL A 207 7.99 -6.62 5.48
N MET A 208 7.13 -5.82 6.12
CA MET A 208 7.09 -4.36 5.91
C MET A 208 8.34 -3.66 6.46
N PHE A 209 8.91 -4.15 7.57
CA PHE A 209 10.21 -3.69 8.06
C PHE A 209 11.32 -3.95 7.06
N LEU A 210 11.46 -5.19 6.58
CA LEU A 210 12.47 -5.57 5.59
C LEU A 210 12.31 -4.75 4.30
N PHE A 211 11.08 -4.61 3.81
CA PHE A 211 10.79 -3.80 2.63
C PHE A 211 11.17 -2.33 2.83
N SER A 212 10.90 -1.76 4.01
CA SER A 212 11.27 -0.39 4.36
C SER A 212 12.79 -0.21 4.42
N VAL A 213 13.53 -1.16 4.99
CA VAL A 213 15.00 -1.15 5.04
C VAL A 213 15.61 -1.26 3.64
N ILE A 214 15.12 -2.18 2.80
CA ILE A 214 15.60 -2.33 1.41
C ILE A 214 15.36 -1.03 0.63
N THR A 215 14.17 -0.43 0.77
CA THR A 215 13.86 0.84 0.10
C THR A 215 14.71 1.99 0.63
N LEU A 216 14.98 2.03 1.94
CA LEU A 216 15.85 3.03 2.56
C LEU A 216 17.29 2.94 2.00
N LEU A 217 17.82 1.72 1.88
CA LEU A 217 19.13 1.46 1.27
C LEU A 217 19.14 1.87 -0.21
N ALA A 218 18.07 1.55 -0.95
CA ALA A 218 17.92 1.96 -2.34
C ALA A 218 17.95 3.49 -2.49
N CYS A 219 17.19 4.21 -1.66
CA CYS A 219 17.18 5.68 -1.64
C CYS A 219 18.55 6.27 -1.26
N GLY A 220 19.26 5.67 -0.30
CA GLY A 220 20.61 6.08 0.09
C GLY A 220 21.62 5.92 -1.04
N LEU A 221 21.61 4.77 -1.71
CA LEU A 221 22.46 4.49 -2.87
C LEU A 221 22.13 5.42 -4.05
N ALA A 222 20.83 5.65 -4.31
CA ALA A 222 20.38 6.55 -5.36
C ALA A 222 20.77 8.01 -5.09
N GLY A 223 20.72 8.43 -3.81
CA GLY A 223 21.15 9.77 -3.39
C GLY A 223 22.65 10.06 -3.58
N ILE A 224 23.50 9.02 -3.56
CA ILE A 224 24.95 9.13 -3.88
C ILE A 224 25.20 9.04 -5.40
N GLY A 225 24.14 8.82 -6.19
CA GLY A 225 24.22 8.71 -7.65
C GLY A 225 24.61 7.32 -8.16
N ALA A 226 24.59 6.29 -7.30
CA ALA A 226 24.84 4.92 -7.73
C ALA A 226 23.67 4.41 -8.60
N GLY A 227 23.96 3.98 -9.83
CA GLY A 227 22.94 3.47 -10.76
C GLY A 227 22.16 2.27 -10.21
N LEU A 228 22.81 1.44 -9.38
CA LEU A 228 22.17 0.32 -8.67
C LEU A 228 21.08 0.81 -7.69
N GLY A 229 21.25 1.97 -7.07
CA GLY A 229 20.26 2.54 -6.16
C GLY A 229 18.97 2.92 -6.88
N ASN A 230 19.07 3.55 -8.05
CA ASN A 230 17.91 3.88 -8.88
C ASN A 230 17.18 2.62 -9.32
N TRP A 231 17.91 1.61 -9.82
CA TRP A 231 17.30 0.34 -10.24
C TRP A 231 16.62 -0.40 -9.08
N LEU A 232 17.26 -0.44 -7.89
CA LEU A 232 16.70 -1.08 -6.72
C LEU A 232 15.45 -0.35 -6.23
N TYR A 233 15.47 0.99 -6.23
CA TYR A 233 14.31 1.80 -5.85
C TYR A 233 13.13 1.55 -6.80
N ASP A 234 13.41 1.58 -8.09
CA ASP A 234 12.48 1.26 -9.17
C ASP A 234 11.84 -0.13 -9.00
N PHE A 235 12.65 -1.13 -8.66
CA PHE A 235 12.17 -2.48 -8.35
C PHE A 235 11.28 -2.49 -7.09
N THR A 236 11.67 -1.78 -6.02
CA THR A 236 10.82 -1.68 -4.83
C THR A 236 9.47 -1.02 -5.13
N VAL A 237 9.44 0.03 -5.95
CA VAL A 237 8.19 0.68 -6.38
C VAL A 237 7.31 -0.32 -7.14
N LEU A 238 7.89 -1.09 -8.07
CA LEU A 238 7.18 -2.13 -8.80
C LEU A 238 6.58 -3.18 -7.85
N CYS A 239 7.36 -3.68 -6.90
CA CYS A 239 6.89 -4.65 -5.91
C CYS A 239 5.77 -4.10 -5.03
N TYR A 240 5.91 -2.85 -4.54
CA TYR A 240 4.92 -2.23 -3.67
C TYR A 240 3.58 -2.08 -4.39
N HIS A 241 3.57 -1.49 -5.58
CA HIS A 241 2.34 -1.28 -6.34
C HIS A 241 1.71 -2.59 -6.86
N SER A 242 2.50 -3.65 -7.02
CA SER A 242 1.98 -4.95 -7.49
C SER A 242 1.44 -5.83 -6.37
N PHE A 243 2.17 -5.93 -5.25
CA PHE A 243 1.95 -6.97 -4.23
C PHE A 243 1.43 -6.45 -2.90
N TYR A 244 1.57 -5.16 -2.57
CA TYR A 244 1.17 -4.64 -1.26
C TYR A 244 -0.34 -4.84 -0.99
N LEU A 245 -1.20 -4.46 -1.93
CA LEU A 245 -2.65 -4.56 -1.77
C LEU A 245 -3.15 -6.02 -1.71
N PRO A 246 -2.68 -6.94 -2.58
CA PRO A 246 -2.95 -8.38 -2.42
C PRO A 246 -2.45 -8.94 -1.09
N PHE A 247 -1.24 -8.58 -0.67
CA PHE A 247 -0.65 -9.03 0.58
C PHE A 247 -1.51 -8.60 1.77
N LEU A 248 -1.89 -7.32 1.85
CA LEU A 248 -2.75 -6.77 2.89
C LEU A 248 -4.12 -7.47 2.94
N TYR A 249 -4.74 -7.73 1.78
CA TYR A 249 -6.01 -8.44 1.72
C TYR A 249 -5.91 -9.85 2.29
N VAL A 250 -4.89 -10.61 1.89
CA VAL A 250 -4.71 -12.00 2.32
C VAL A 250 -4.33 -12.08 3.80
N THR A 251 -3.47 -11.19 4.31
CA THR A 251 -2.98 -11.27 5.70
C THR A 251 -3.99 -10.83 6.74
N PHE A 252 -4.97 -10.01 6.37
CA PHE A 252 -5.89 -9.43 7.34
C PHE A 252 -7.34 -9.58 6.92
N LEU A 253 -7.72 -9.04 5.76
CA LEU A 253 -9.13 -8.96 5.38
C LEU A 253 -9.74 -10.35 5.18
N ALA A 254 -9.00 -11.29 4.61
CA ALA A 254 -9.44 -12.68 4.46
C ALA A 254 -9.72 -13.35 5.82
N ASP A 255 -8.85 -13.15 6.80
CA ASP A 255 -8.99 -13.71 8.14
C ASP A 255 -10.16 -13.04 8.91
N PHE A 256 -10.31 -11.71 8.80
CA PHE A 256 -11.44 -10.99 9.41
C PHE A 256 -12.80 -11.50 8.88
N PHE A 257 -12.92 -11.78 7.58
CA PHE A 257 -14.14 -12.35 7.02
C PHE A 257 -14.43 -13.78 7.53
N GLN A 258 -13.41 -14.57 7.85
CA GLN A 258 -13.60 -15.91 8.41
C GLN A 258 -14.05 -15.86 9.87
N GLU A 259 -13.49 -14.93 10.64
CA GLU A 259 -13.80 -14.76 12.06
C GLU A 259 -15.23 -14.25 12.26
N GLU A 260 -15.69 -13.28 11.45
CA GLU A 260 -17.08 -12.82 11.45
C GLU A 260 -18.06 -13.94 11.03
N ASP A 261 -17.72 -14.76 10.02
CA ASP A 261 -18.53 -15.92 9.61
C ASP A 261 -18.69 -16.92 10.79
N PHE A 262 -17.60 -17.22 11.51
CA PHE A 262 -17.64 -18.14 12.67
C PHE A 262 -18.47 -17.59 13.84
N LEU A 263 -18.39 -16.29 14.12
CA LEU A 263 -19.19 -15.64 15.16
C LEU A 263 -20.69 -15.65 14.81
N LEU A 264 -21.02 -15.40 13.54
CA LEU A 264 -22.41 -15.46 13.05
C LEU A 264 -22.97 -16.88 13.17
N ASP A 265 -22.20 -17.89 12.74
CA ASP A 265 -22.60 -19.30 12.84
C ASP A 265 -22.82 -19.68 14.31
N ASN A 266 -21.93 -19.31 15.22
CA ASN A 266 -22.10 -19.58 16.66
C ASN A 266 -23.34 -18.90 17.25
N ALA A 267 -23.62 -17.65 16.87
CA ALA A 267 -24.83 -16.95 17.32
C ALA A 267 -26.08 -17.66 16.82
N TYR A 268 -26.10 -18.07 15.56
CA TYR A 268 -27.19 -18.84 14.97
C TYR A 268 -27.37 -20.21 15.66
N TYR A 269 -26.29 -20.94 15.91
CA TYR A 269 -26.33 -22.21 16.66
C TYR A 269 -26.84 -22.02 18.09
N SER A 270 -26.45 -20.94 18.77
CA SER A 270 -26.97 -20.63 20.10
C SER A 270 -28.47 -20.33 20.09
N GLU A 271 -28.96 -19.59 19.08
CA GLU A 271 -30.39 -19.30 18.92
C GLU A 271 -31.19 -20.58 18.62
N MET A 272 -30.67 -21.47 17.77
CA MET A 272 -31.28 -22.78 17.54
C MET A 272 -31.29 -23.65 18.80
N LYS A 273 -30.24 -23.60 19.60
CA LYS A 273 -30.17 -24.30 20.90
C LYS A 273 -31.20 -23.76 21.88
N ASP A 274 -31.32 -22.45 22.02
CA ASP A 274 -32.29 -21.82 22.92
C ASP A 274 -33.74 -22.05 22.46
N ALA A 275 -33.95 -22.24 21.15
CA ALA A 275 -35.24 -22.64 20.58
C ALA A 275 -35.60 -24.13 20.82
N GLY A 276 -34.77 -24.89 21.53
CA GLY A 276 -35.00 -26.30 21.82
C GLY A 276 -34.84 -27.24 20.62
N PHE A 277 -34.25 -26.77 19.51
CA PHE A 277 -34.07 -27.58 18.29
C PHE A 277 -33.12 -28.77 18.50
N PHE A 278 -32.30 -28.73 19.56
CA PHE A 278 -31.35 -29.77 19.93
C PHE A 278 -31.75 -30.55 21.19
N ASP A 279 -32.89 -30.25 21.81
CA ASP A 279 -33.42 -30.94 23.00
C ASP A 279 -34.18 -32.22 22.62
N ALA A 280 -33.80 -32.89 21.53
CA ALA A 280 -34.34 -34.21 21.22
C ALA A 280 -33.92 -35.18 22.32
N GLU A 281 -34.86 -35.48 23.21
CA GLU A 281 -34.81 -36.59 24.16
C GLU A 281 -34.51 -37.88 23.36
N TRP A 282 -33.26 -38.34 23.42
CA TRP A 282 -32.90 -39.69 22.97
C TRP A 282 -33.34 -40.67 24.05
N GLU A 283 -34.61 -41.11 23.99
CA GLU A 283 -35.07 -42.35 24.63
C GLU A 283 -34.69 -43.59 23.82
#